data_AF-A0A1G0EXF1-F1
#
_entry.id   AF-A0A1G0EXF1-F1
#
_cell.length_a   1.000
_cell.length_b   1.000
_cell.length_c   1.000
_cell.angle_alpha   90.00
_cell.angle_beta   90.00
_cell.angle_gamma   90.00
#
_symmetry.space_group_name_H-M   'P 1'
#
loop_
_entity.id
_entity.type
_entity.pdbx_description
1 polymer ?
#
loop_
_entity_poly.entity_id
_entity_poly.type
_entity_poly.pdbx_seq_one_letter_code
_entity_poly.pdbx_strand_id
1 'polypeptide(L)'
;MTRILAFAVALLSGCALSGGAQQSCKIFDPDLAQGVYSGSCKGGLADGYGEVTGAGSYRGDFRAGKKHGKGIKVMPNGDRYAGDFSDDYRHGLGVYVWGDKTPWAGDRYQGEYRRDLRHGWGVFQWGSGDRYEGTWQNDLRMGLSVMELRRAQAAEAAAKADKAHGARNREP
;
A
#
# COMPACT_ATOMS: atom_id res chain seq x y z
N MET A 1 14.53 75.03 -42.27
CA MET A 1 14.74 73.61 -42.59
C MET A 1 15.62 72.98 -41.51
N THR A 2 15.05 72.49 -40.41
CA THR A 2 15.82 71.68 -39.44
C THR A 2 14.88 70.91 -38.50
N ARG A 3 14.70 69.64 -38.84
CA ARG A 3 14.58 68.43 -37.98
C ARG A 3 13.60 68.43 -36.80
N ILE A 4 12.40 67.92 -37.08
CA ILE A 4 11.56 67.19 -36.11
C ILE A 4 12.10 65.76 -36.04
N LEU A 5 12.52 65.29 -34.86
CA LEU A 5 12.84 63.87 -34.63
C LEU A 5 11.91 63.33 -33.54
N ALA A 6 11.22 62.27 -33.92
CA ALA A 6 10.09 61.64 -33.25
C ALA A 6 10.41 61.11 -31.84
N PHE A 7 9.51 61.39 -30.90
CA PHE A 7 9.38 60.61 -29.67
C PHE A 7 8.67 59.29 -29.99
N ALA A 8 9.43 58.21 -30.07
CA ALA A 8 8.88 56.87 -30.11
C ALA A 8 8.54 56.42 -28.68
N VAL A 9 7.28 56.59 -28.27
CA VAL A 9 6.74 55.98 -27.05
C VAL A 9 6.44 54.52 -27.38
N ALA A 10 7.34 53.62 -27.00
CA ALA A 10 7.10 52.19 -27.08
C ALA A 10 6.06 51.80 -26.02
N LEU A 11 4.82 51.58 -26.45
CA LEU A 11 3.80 50.88 -25.67
C LEU A 11 4.23 49.41 -25.56
N LEU A 12 5.05 49.11 -24.54
CA LEU A 12 5.26 47.74 -24.09
C LEU A 12 3.91 47.27 -23.53
N SER A 13 3.16 46.59 -24.39
CA SER A 13 1.99 45.80 -24.04
C SER A 13 2.41 44.83 -22.93
N GLY A 14 2.09 45.21 -21.70
CA GLY A 14 2.23 44.36 -20.53
C GLY A 14 1.37 43.13 -20.74
N CYS A 15 1.98 42.05 -21.22
CA CYS A 15 1.40 40.73 -21.11
C CYS A 15 1.40 40.39 -19.63
N ALA A 16 0.32 40.74 -18.95
CA ALA A 16 0.01 40.21 -17.63
C ALA A 16 -0.23 38.72 -17.83
N LEU A 17 0.87 37.95 -17.78
CA LEU A 17 0.81 36.54 -17.42
C LEU A 17 0.19 36.53 -16.04
N SER A 18 -1.12 36.32 -16.01
CA SER A 18 -1.83 35.86 -14.83
C SER A 18 -1.19 34.52 -14.49
N GLY A 19 -0.14 34.58 -13.67
CA GLY A 19 0.31 33.46 -12.87
C GLY A 19 -0.83 33.10 -11.95
N GLY A 20 -1.84 32.41 -12.47
CA GLY A 20 -2.78 31.67 -11.67
C GLY A 20 -1.93 30.74 -10.82
N ALA A 21 -1.85 31.05 -9.52
CA ALA A 21 -1.06 30.29 -8.58
C ALA A 21 -1.37 28.81 -8.80
N GLN A 22 -0.35 28.05 -9.20
CA GLN A 22 -0.41 26.60 -9.34
C GLN A 22 -0.59 26.04 -7.93
N GLN A 23 -1.80 26.10 -7.38
CA GLN A 23 -2.12 25.48 -6.11
C GLN A 23 -2.23 23.99 -6.40
N SER A 24 -1.16 23.25 -6.10
CA SER A 24 -1.21 21.80 -6.12
C SER A 24 -2.33 21.35 -5.19
N CYS A 25 -3.14 20.41 -5.65
CA CYS A 25 -4.30 19.98 -4.90
C CYS A 25 -3.86 19.23 -3.65
N LYS A 26 -4.52 19.51 -2.54
CA LYS A 26 -4.13 18.99 -1.24
C LYS A 26 -4.45 17.50 -1.13
N ILE A 27 -3.50 16.75 -0.57
CA ILE A 27 -3.59 15.35 -0.19
C ILE A 27 -3.30 15.25 1.31
N PHE A 28 -3.98 14.32 2.00
CA PHE A 28 -3.89 14.17 3.45
C PHE A 28 -2.93 13.08 3.93
N ASP A 29 -2.45 12.21 3.04
CA ASP A 29 -1.45 11.19 3.39
C ASP A 29 -0.09 11.84 3.69
N PRO A 30 0.42 11.76 4.94
CA PRO A 30 1.68 12.38 5.32
C PRO A 30 2.88 11.78 4.59
N ASP A 31 2.82 10.51 4.17
CA ASP A 31 3.89 9.85 3.42
C ASP A 31 4.00 10.39 1.99
N LEU A 32 2.96 11.10 1.52
CA LEU A 32 2.84 11.65 0.18
C LEU A 32 2.85 13.19 0.17
N ALA A 33 2.78 13.84 1.33
CA ALA A 33 2.57 15.28 1.45
C ALA A 33 3.70 16.14 0.84
N GLN A 34 4.91 15.58 0.73
CA GLN A 34 6.06 16.24 0.08
C GLN A 34 6.20 15.90 -1.41
N GLY A 35 5.34 15.01 -1.93
CA GLY A 35 5.35 14.58 -3.32
C GLY A 35 4.71 15.60 -4.26
N VAL A 36 4.98 15.44 -5.55
CA VAL A 36 4.34 16.20 -6.62
C VAL A 36 3.06 15.48 -7.04
N TYR A 37 1.91 16.12 -6.86
CA TYR A 37 0.62 15.60 -7.32
C TYR A 37 0.30 16.02 -8.75
N SER A 38 -0.20 15.08 -9.54
CA SER A 38 -0.79 15.31 -10.86
C SER A 38 -2.08 14.50 -10.96
N GLY A 39 -3.21 15.16 -11.17
CA GLY A 39 -4.50 14.48 -11.27
C GLY A 39 -5.69 15.41 -11.17
N SER A 40 -6.87 14.81 -11.08
CA SER A 40 -8.14 15.54 -10.96
C SER A 40 -8.24 16.27 -9.61
N CYS A 41 -8.92 17.42 -9.63
CA CYS A 41 -8.96 18.32 -8.48
C CYS A 41 -10.33 18.95 -8.34
N LYS A 42 -10.86 18.94 -7.11
CA LYS A 42 -12.17 19.50 -6.78
C LYS A 42 -12.10 20.24 -5.45
N GLY A 43 -12.43 21.52 -5.45
CA GLY A 43 -12.40 22.35 -4.24
C GLY A 43 -11.02 22.46 -3.60
N GLY A 44 -9.95 22.42 -4.39
CA GLY A 44 -8.55 22.45 -3.89
C GLY A 44 -8.06 21.13 -3.29
N LEU A 45 -8.85 20.06 -3.36
CA LEU A 45 -8.50 18.73 -2.88
C LEU A 45 -8.35 17.75 -4.06
N ALA A 46 -7.46 16.76 -3.94
CA ALA A 46 -7.40 15.66 -4.89
C ALA A 46 -8.73 14.89 -4.91
N ASP A 47 -9.33 14.72 -6.08
CA ASP A 47 -10.64 14.09 -6.23
C ASP A 47 -10.77 13.49 -7.63
N GLY A 48 -11.03 12.19 -7.74
CA GLY A 48 -10.86 11.40 -8.96
C GLY A 48 -9.47 10.78 -9.05
N TYR A 49 -9.09 10.29 -10.23
CA TYR A 49 -7.80 9.64 -10.42
C TYR A 49 -6.64 10.63 -10.35
N GLY A 50 -5.54 10.22 -9.71
CA GLY A 50 -4.32 11.00 -9.66
C GLY A 50 -3.08 10.19 -9.30
N GLU A 51 -1.93 10.82 -9.48
CA GLU A 51 -0.61 10.28 -9.22
C GLU A 51 0.19 11.24 -8.35
N VAL A 52 0.92 10.69 -7.38
CA VAL A 52 1.87 11.40 -6.55
C VAL A 52 3.24 10.74 -6.72
N THR A 53 4.26 11.55 -7.01
CA THR A 53 5.65 11.10 -7.12
C THR A 53 6.52 11.87 -6.13
N GLY A 54 7.31 11.16 -5.33
CA GLY A 54 8.22 11.73 -4.34
C GLY A 54 9.07 10.63 -3.69
N ALA A 55 9.37 10.78 -2.40
CA ALA A 55 10.03 9.72 -1.61
C ALA A 55 9.19 8.44 -1.52
N GLY A 56 7.86 8.60 -1.46
CA GLY A 56 6.88 7.55 -1.75
C GLY A 56 6.09 7.91 -3.01
N SER A 57 5.29 6.97 -3.50
CA SER A 57 4.38 7.23 -4.61
C SER A 57 3.02 6.63 -4.37
N TYR A 58 2.03 7.22 -5.04
CA TYR A 58 0.69 6.66 -5.12
C TYR A 58 0.09 6.92 -6.49
N ARG A 59 -0.65 5.95 -7.00
CA ARG A 59 -1.43 6.07 -8.22
C ARG A 59 -2.77 5.39 -8.01
N GLY A 60 -3.86 6.12 -8.15
CA GLY A 60 -5.20 5.60 -7.90
C GLY A 60 -6.25 6.68 -7.70
N ASP A 61 -7.39 6.27 -7.18
CA ASP A 61 -8.51 7.19 -6.96
C ASP A 61 -8.33 7.99 -5.66
N PHE A 62 -8.72 9.25 -5.71
CA PHE A 62 -8.85 10.12 -4.56
C PHE A 62 -10.30 10.55 -4.37
N ARG A 63 -10.67 10.83 -3.12
CA ARG A 63 -11.94 11.47 -2.77
C ARG A 63 -11.68 12.46 -1.65
N ALA A 64 -11.97 13.74 -1.89
CA ALA A 64 -11.74 14.81 -0.92
C ALA A 64 -10.34 14.79 -0.27
N GLY A 65 -9.29 14.62 -1.07
CA GLY A 65 -7.89 14.65 -0.64
C GLY A 65 -7.36 13.36 -0.02
N LYS A 66 -8.18 12.30 0.05
CA LYS A 66 -7.82 10.99 0.62
C LYS A 66 -7.81 9.92 -0.45
N LYS A 67 -6.91 8.93 -0.36
CA LYS A 67 -6.93 7.75 -1.22
C LYS A 67 -8.25 7.01 -1.03
N HIS A 68 -8.85 6.60 -2.14
CA HIS A 68 -10.12 5.89 -2.20
C HIS A 68 -10.09 4.89 -3.37
N GLY A 69 -11.12 4.06 -3.50
CA GLY A 69 -11.26 3.18 -4.67
C GLY A 69 -10.06 2.26 -4.85
N LYS A 70 -9.58 2.11 -6.10
CA LYS A 70 -8.41 1.28 -6.40
C LYS A 70 -7.15 2.12 -6.42
N GLY A 71 -6.04 1.58 -5.92
CA GLY A 71 -4.75 2.24 -6.06
C GLY A 71 -3.55 1.36 -5.77
N ILE A 72 -2.38 1.93 -6.05
CA ILE A 72 -1.08 1.36 -5.75
C ILE A 72 -0.30 2.40 -4.96
N LYS A 73 0.13 2.06 -3.73
CA LYS A 73 1.03 2.87 -2.90
C LYS A 73 2.39 2.19 -2.80
N VAL A 74 3.46 2.96 -2.99
CA VAL A 74 4.83 2.56 -2.71
C VAL A 74 5.38 3.47 -1.63
N MET A 75 5.86 2.89 -0.54
CA MET A 75 6.47 3.61 0.58
C MET A 75 7.98 3.79 0.37
N PRO A 76 8.63 4.77 1.02
CA PRO A 76 10.08 5.00 0.87
C PRO A 76 10.97 3.80 1.27
N ASN A 77 10.47 2.95 2.17
CA ASN A 77 11.11 1.69 2.59
C ASN A 77 10.98 0.57 1.53
N GLY A 78 10.27 0.81 0.44
CA GLY A 78 10.03 -0.15 -0.63
C GLY A 78 8.79 -1.02 -0.42
N ASP A 79 8.06 -0.87 0.70
CA ASP A 79 6.80 -1.57 0.90
C ASP A 79 5.80 -1.15 -0.19
N ARG A 80 5.02 -2.12 -0.68
CA ARG A 80 4.07 -1.89 -1.76
C ARG A 80 2.71 -2.44 -1.39
N TYR A 81 1.68 -1.63 -1.57
CA TYR A 81 0.30 -2.08 -1.49
C TYR A 81 -0.42 -1.81 -2.80
N ALA A 82 -1.13 -2.79 -3.33
CA ALA A 82 -2.04 -2.66 -4.45
C ALA A 82 -3.40 -3.24 -4.08
N GLY A 83 -4.46 -2.42 -4.08
CA GLY A 83 -5.76 -2.88 -3.61
C GLY A 83 -6.78 -1.75 -3.43
N ASP A 84 -7.80 -2.05 -2.64
CA ASP A 84 -8.85 -1.10 -2.29
C ASP A 84 -8.42 -0.14 -1.16
N PHE A 85 -8.83 1.11 -1.28
CA PHE A 85 -8.65 2.14 -0.27
C PHE A 85 -10.00 2.73 0.15
N SER A 86 -10.13 3.05 1.43
CA SER A 86 -11.23 3.88 1.93
C SER A 86 -10.72 4.86 2.96
N ASP A 87 -10.88 6.16 2.66
CA ASP A 87 -10.50 7.27 3.53
C ASP A 87 -9.05 7.15 4.03
N ASP A 88 -8.12 6.94 3.09
CA ASP A 88 -6.67 6.69 3.26
C ASP A 88 -6.25 5.32 3.81
N TYR A 89 -7.18 4.55 4.36
CA TYR A 89 -6.90 3.20 4.87
C TYR A 89 -6.93 2.17 3.75
N ARG A 90 -6.07 1.14 3.84
CA ARG A 90 -6.26 -0.10 3.11
C ARG A 90 -7.58 -0.73 3.55
N HIS A 91 -8.40 -1.11 2.58
CA HIS A 91 -9.70 -1.71 2.79
C HIS A 91 -9.94 -2.79 1.73
N GLY A 92 -11.03 -3.54 1.79
CA GLY A 92 -11.41 -4.48 0.73
C GLY A 92 -10.31 -5.47 0.40
N LEU A 93 -10.11 -5.78 -0.89
CA LEU A 93 -9.08 -6.74 -1.32
C LEU A 93 -7.78 -6.03 -1.66
N GLY A 94 -6.65 -6.60 -1.25
CA GLY A 94 -5.36 -6.07 -1.61
C GLY A 94 -4.21 -7.05 -1.51
N VAL A 95 -3.08 -6.64 -2.07
CA VAL A 95 -1.79 -7.31 -1.99
C VAL A 95 -0.81 -6.35 -1.34
N TYR A 96 -0.15 -6.81 -0.27
CA TYR A 96 0.96 -6.12 0.36
C TYR A 96 2.24 -6.93 0.17
N VAL A 97 3.30 -6.26 -0.26
CA VAL A 97 4.64 -6.81 -0.39
C VAL A 97 5.56 -5.98 0.49
N TRP A 98 6.29 -6.65 1.37
CA TRP A 98 7.30 -6.00 2.20
C TRP A 98 8.55 -5.72 1.38
N GLY A 99 9.04 -4.48 1.48
CA GLY A 99 10.13 -3.95 0.70
C GLY A 99 11.50 -4.41 1.18
N ASP A 100 12.48 -4.32 0.28
CA ASP A 100 13.85 -4.79 0.48
C ASP A 100 14.59 -4.10 1.64
N LYS A 101 14.12 -2.91 2.08
CA LYS A 101 14.71 -2.17 3.21
C LYS A 101 14.04 -2.49 4.55
N THR A 102 13.25 -3.55 4.62
CA THR A 102 12.57 -3.99 5.84
C THR A 102 13.09 -5.35 6.31
N PRO A 103 13.00 -5.67 7.61
CA PRO A 103 13.34 -7.00 8.12
C PRO A 103 12.48 -8.13 7.55
N TRP A 104 11.36 -7.80 6.90
CA TRP A 104 10.40 -8.72 6.32
C TRP A 104 10.49 -8.79 4.79
N ALA A 105 11.59 -8.32 4.20
CA ALA A 105 11.81 -8.37 2.76
C ALA A 105 11.50 -9.77 2.19
N GLY A 106 10.66 -9.82 1.15
CA GLY A 106 10.19 -11.08 0.56
C GLY A 106 8.89 -11.62 1.15
N ASP A 107 8.44 -11.14 2.32
CA ASP A 107 7.10 -11.45 2.82
C ASP A 107 6.04 -10.83 1.89
N ARG A 108 4.87 -11.50 1.81
CA ARG A 108 3.73 -11.04 1.03
C ARG A 108 2.41 -11.47 1.67
N TYR A 109 1.45 -10.56 1.68
CA TYR A 109 0.07 -10.84 2.04
C TYR A 109 -0.86 -10.54 0.86
N GLN A 110 -1.84 -11.40 0.64
CA GLN A 110 -2.93 -11.20 -0.30
C GLN A 110 -4.25 -11.60 0.38
N GLY A 111 -5.18 -10.67 0.51
CA GLY A 111 -6.44 -10.96 1.19
C GLY A 111 -7.22 -9.70 1.50
N GLU A 112 -8.16 -9.85 2.42
CA GLU A 112 -9.03 -8.75 2.82
C GLU A 112 -8.36 -7.83 3.86
N TYR A 113 -8.68 -6.55 3.79
CA TYR A 113 -8.28 -5.51 4.71
C TYR A 113 -9.50 -4.80 5.26
N ARG A 114 -9.43 -4.41 6.53
CA ARG A 114 -10.42 -3.54 7.16
C ARG A 114 -9.72 -2.50 8.03
N ARG A 115 -9.65 -1.27 7.50
CA ARG A 115 -8.97 -0.14 8.14
C ARG A 115 -7.52 -0.46 8.47
N ASP A 116 -6.73 -0.76 7.44
CA ASP A 116 -5.32 -1.15 7.50
C ASP A 116 -4.98 -2.50 8.12
N LEU A 117 -5.91 -3.15 8.83
CA LEU A 117 -5.70 -4.46 9.42
C LEU A 117 -6.09 -5.56 8.46
N ARG A 118 -5.28 -6.63 8.38
CA ARG A 118 -5.67 -7.85 7.67
C ARG A 118 -6.91 -8.44 8.32
N HIS A 119 -7.86 -8.83 7.49
CA HIS A 119 -9.15 -9.34 7.92
C HIS A 119 -9.64 -10.43 6.95
N GLY A 120 -10.78 -11.06 7.26
CA GLY A 120 -11.44 -11.99 6.36
C GLY A 120 -10.52 -13.14 5.93
N TRP A 121 -10.66 -13.60 4.70
CA TRP A 121 -9.78 -14.64 4.17
C TRP A 121 -8.51 -14.04 3.55
N GLY A 122 -7.37 -14.71 3.74
CA GLY A 122 -6.13 -14.27 3.10
C GLY A 122 -5.00 -15.29 3.14
N VAL A 123 -4.04 -15.05 2.26
CA VAL A 123 -2.82 -15.83 2.07
C VAL A 123 -1.64 -14.98 2.50
N PHE A 124 -0.84 -15.50 3.42
CA PHE A 124 0.47 -14.94 3.77
C PHE A 124 1.56 -15.89 3.32
N GLN A 125 2.54 -15.36 2.60
CA GLN A 125 3.75 -16.05 2.17
C GLN A 125 4.92 -15.38 2.87
N TRP A 126 5.69 -16.17 3.61
CA TRP A 126 6.94 -15.70 4.19
C TRP A 126 8.04 -15.70 3.14
N GLY A 127 9.02 -14.80 3.27
CA GLY A 127 10.23 -14.80 2.44
C GLY A 127 11.02 -16.11 2.53
N SER A 128 10.83 -16.89 3.61
CA SER A 128 11.37 -18.25 3.75
C SER A 128 10.74 -19.29 2.82
N GLY A 129 9.59 -18.97 2.20
CA GLY A 129 8.79 -19.88 1.39
C GLY A 129 7.64 -20.58 2.14
N ASP A 130 7.55 -20.43 3.46
CA ASP A 130 6.39 -20.90 4.21
C ASP A 130 5.11 -20.17 3.76
N ARG A 131 3.96 -20.81 3.96
CA ARG A 131 2.65 -20.26 3.56
C ARG A 131 1.56 -20.54 4.57
N TYR A 132 0.77 -19.52 4.87
CA TYR A 132 -0.48 -19.59 5.61
C TYR A 132 -1.63 -19.17 4.71
N GLU A 133 -2.72 -19.91 4.77
CA GLU A 133 -3.95 -19.67 4.01
C GLU A 133 -5.11 -19.92 4.96
N GLY A 134 -5.86 -18.86 5.27
CA GLY A 134 -6.88 -18.95 6.30
C GLY A 134 -7.49 -17.60 6.68
N THR A 135 -8.23 -17.61 7.79
CA THR A 135 -8.96 -16.43 8.26
C THR A 135 -8.08 -15.53 9.10
N TRP A 136 -8.21 -14.23 8.92
CA TRP A 136 -7.53 -13.17 9.65
C TRP A 136 -8.55 -12.33 10.43
N GLN A 137 -8.22 -11.99 11.67
CA GLN A 137 -9.01 -11.07 12.48
C GLN A 137 -8.10 -10.02 13.10
N ASN A 138 -8.17 -8.79 12.58
CA ASN A 138 -7.42 -7.65 13.09
C ASN A 138 -5.91 -7.96 13.17
N ASP A 139 -5.33 -8.38 12.03
CA ASP A 139 -3.94 -8.84 11.89
C ASP A 139 -3.55 -10.17 12.57
N LEU A 140 -4.46 -10.80 13.30
CA LEU A 140 -4.23 -12.10 13.91
C LEU A 140 -4.64 -13.23 12.97
N ARG A 141 -3.76 -14.23 12.80
CA ARG A 141 -4.08 -15.49 12.12
C ARG A 141 -5.02 -16.31 12.98
N MET A 142 -6.11 -16.80 12.39
CA MET A 142 -7.04 -17.70 13.03
C MET A 142 -6.74 -19.13 12.55
N GLY A 143 -5.83 -19.82 13.23
CA GLY A 143 -5.45 -21.20 12.92
C GLY A 143 -3.97 -21.39 12.57
N LEU A 144 -3.61 -22.65 12.31
CA LEU A 144 -2.23 -23.07 12.01
C LEU A 144 -1.93 -22.98 10.50
N SER A 145 -0.69 -22.69 10.15
CA SER A 145 -0.17 -22.85 8.79
C SER A 145 -0.06 -24.33 8.40
N VAL A 146 0.14 -24.60 7.10
CA VAL A 146 0.34 -25.96 6.58
C VAL A 146 1.54 -26.65 7.24
N MET A 147 2.64 -25.91 7.47
CA MET A 147 3.83 -26.46 8.12
C MET A 147 3.61 -26.73 9.61
N GLU A 148 2.90 -25.85 10.30
CA GLU A 148 2.50 -26.07 11.70
C GLU A 148 1.57 -27.30 11.82
N LEU A 149 0.63 -27.47 10.89
CA LEU A 149 -0.23 -28.66 10.82
C LEU A 149 0.59 -29.94 10.57
N ARG A 150 1.50 -29.93 9.58
CA ARG A 150 2.36 -31.09 9.27
C ARG A 150 3.24 -31.48 10.45
N ARG A 151 3.82 -30.49 11.15
CA ARG A 151 4.64 -30.75 12.35
C ARG A 151 3.80 -31.36 13.48
N ALA A 152 2.59 -30.85 13.71
CA ALA A 152 1.67 -31.40 14.71
C ALA A 152 1.28 -32.86 14.40
N GLN A 153 0.95 -33.16 13.13
CA GLN A 153 0.61 -34.50 12.69
C GLN A 153 1.79 -35.47 12.81
N ALA A 154 3.01 -35.05 12.46
CA ALA A 154 4.21 -35.86 12.61
C ALA A 154 4.53 -36.16 14.08
N ALA A 155 4.41 -35.17 14.97
CA ALA A 155 4.61 -35.36 16.40
C ALA A 155 3.58 -36.34 17.00
N GLU A 156 2.32 -36.24 16.59
CA GLU A 156 1.28 -37.17 17.02
C GLU A 156 1.54 -38.59 16.52
N ALA A 157 1.98 -38.75 15.26
CA ALA A 157 2.35 -40.04 14.70
C ALA A 157 3.53 -40.69 15.45
N ALA A 158 4.56 -39.90 15.79
CA ALA A 158 5.69 -40.36 16.58
C ALA A 158 5.26 -40.82 17.99
N ALA A 159 4.44 -40.03 18.68
CA ALA A 159 3.92 -40.39 20.00
C ALA A 159 3.08 -41.67 19.98
N LYS A 160 2.28 -41.88 18.92
CA LYS A 160 1.51 -43.13 18.73
C LYS A 160 2.44 -44.33 18.47
N ALA A 161 3.49 -44.15 17.68
CA ALA A 161 4.48 -45.20 17.41
C ALA A 161 5.22 -45.64 18.68
N ASP A 162 5.67 -44.68 19.49
CA ASP A 162 6.34 -44.96 20.77
C ASP A 162 5.43 -45.74 21.73
N LYS A 163 4.16 -45.34 21.84
CA LYS A 163 3.17 -46.05 22.66
C LYS A 163 2.91 -47.48 22.16
N ALA A 164 2.84 -47.68 20.84
CA ALA A 164 2.65 -49.00 20.23
C ALA A 164 3.91 -49.89 20.36
N HIS A 165 5.11 -49.32 20.36
CA HIS A 165 6.34 -50.05 20.64
C HIS A 165 6.41 -50.48 22.12
N GLY A 166 6.12 -49.56 23.05
CA GLY A 166 6.09 -49.86 24.48
C GLY A 166 5.02 -50.87 24.89
N ALA A 167 3.89 -50.95 24.16
CA ALA A 167 2.85 -51.95 24.40
C ALA A 167 3.25 -53.36 23.95
N ARG A 168 4.02 -53.49 22.85
CA ARG A 168 4.46 -54.79 22.31
C ARG A 168 5.56 -55.45 23.13
N ASN A 169 6.38 -54.67 23.83
CA ASN A 169 7.46 -55.19 24.67
C ASN A 169 7.00 -55.51 26.11
N ARG A 170 5.69 -55.65 26.34
CA ARG A 170 5.07 -55.82 27.67
C ARG A 170 4.23 -57.09 27.81
N GLU A 171 4.29 -58.01 26.85
CA GLU A 171 3.74 -59.35 27.02
C GLU A 171 4.80 -60.26 27.70
N PRO A 172 4.41 -61.03 28.73
CA PRO A 172 5.32 -61.88 29.51
C PRO A 172 5.79 -63.13 28.75
#